data_AF-A0A8J4F5A3-F1
#
_entry.id   AF-A0A8J4F5A3-F1
#
_cell.length_a   1.000
_cell.length_b   1.000
_cell.length_c   1.000
_cell.angle_alpha   90.00
_cell.angle_beta   90.00
_cell.angle_gamma   90.00
#
_symmetry.space_group_name_H-M   'P 1'
#
loop_
_entity.id
_entity.type
_entity.pdbx_description
1 polymer ?
#
loop_
_entity_poly.entity_id
_entity_poly.type
_entity_poly.pdbx_seq_one_letter_code
_entity_poly.pdbx_strand_id
1 'polypeptide(L)'
;MPLVTAIDACWFRSPKWVRTRRSAATREGWLAAAAAVGPAAAAAASSSPSALFSTDLLTTLNPPSGGQDSGLERSCDPSYSLNTGVYWVSGAAPGARLMRGWLALREASDLNDDQQALNVLVRGTAMELRAVSLPTVYDLRAALAAHEQQQAEGGFRGGRHATKRLGVPRGQGGELRHTYLAAGAPGVAGAEADGVVVSCLPVSSFSHTYAFTTSRLHEARQHPLYEVHWVWGGKSLESKRQCMRDAMVFADPPDYHNPHRVMTFELAHQEMPPGYNSWPSSRTSEMVDFALPALSAQLQQAYWALALAMALNRTLVLPQFRCYCAKNWFATSACRINSERDTVFPFPCPLSHIFRSKLLLSGELRVEDSRPHPRLGPSPSVQGTAWRVADVRESAFLNNPRTEESLRFATRYVLRVRSRGGGADDAGNGGSSSSSNRWSHNDKNDYGSSDSDSGTGTREIVLDRPRTDRELQDLLLTPEYDAVRVLHVPRPATVMSGFADALMWQQYDTAVQRVTATWCCHSTREAALHGGSRRERLQPLPPSRQQQRGFDSTSSRTAVAGIAVAPEQQ
;
A
#
# COMPACT_ATOMS: atom_id res chain seq x y z
N MET A 1 -21.17 19.34 -16.53
CA MET A 1 -21.41 18.38 -17.63
C MET A 1 -22.59 17.48 -17.24
N PRO A 2 -23.55 17.21 -18.12
CA PRO A 2 -24.76 16.42 -17.81
C PRO A 2 -24.60 14.91 -18.10
N LEU A 3 -23.38 14.39 -18.17
CA LEU A 3 -23.09 13.04 -18.71
C LEU A 3 -23.24 11.88 -17.69
N VAL A 4 -23.66 12.16 -16.46
CA VAL A 4 -23.80 11.17 -15.38
C VAL A 4 -25.11 11.41 -14.60
N THR A 5 -26.24 11.14 -15.26
CA THR A 5 -27.59 11.22 -14.63
C THR A 5 -28.31 9.87 -14.55
N ALA A 6 -27.75 8.81 -15.16
CA ALA A 6 -28.38 7.49 -15.27
C ALA A 6 -27.39 6.34 -15.02
N ILE A 7 -26.60 6.45 -13.96
CA ILE A 7 -25.72 5.37 -13.48
C ILE A 7 -26.13 5.00 -12.05
N ASP A 8 -26.72 3.81 -11.90
CA ASP A 8 -27.00 3.22 -10.60
C ASP A 8 -25.70 2.68 -9.98
N ALA A 9 -25.20 3.35 -8.94
CA ALA A 9 -23.99 2.94 -8.25
C ALA A 9 -24.25 1.72 -7.35
N CYS A 10 -23.66 0.57 -7.68
CA CYS A 10 -23.84 -0.67 -6.94
C CYS A 10 -22.52 -1.16 -6.32
N TRP A 11 -22.35 -0.99 -5.00
CA TRP A 11 -21.12 -1.35 -4.29
C TRP A 11 -21.22 -2.75 -3.65
N PHE A 12 -20.57 -3.74 -4.26
CA PHE A 12 -20.52 -5.11 -3.72
C PHE A 12 -19.32 -5.32 -2.80
N ARG A 13 -19.51 -5.02 -1.51
CA ARG A 13 -18.59 -5.49 -0.46
C ARG A 13 -18.73 -7.01 -0.32
N SER A 14 -17.72 -7.79 -0.73
CA SER A 14 -17.64 -9.23 -0.45
C SER A 14 -17.80 -9.50 1.05
N PRO A 15 -18.85 -10.22 1.49
CA PRO A 15 -19.03 -10.58 2.89
C PRO A 15 -18.75 -12.07 3.11
N LYS A 16 -17.81 -12.38 4.01
CA LYS A 16 -18.01 -13.55 4.87
C LYS A 16 -19.30 -13.28 5.65
N TRP A 17 -20.35 -14.05 5.36
CA TRP A 17 -21.72 -13.71 5.73
C TRP A 17 -21.94 -13.67 7.24
N VAL A 18 -22.20 -12.48 7.79
CA VAL A 18 -22.90 -12.33 9.07
C VAL A 18 -24.39 -12.18 8.75
N ARG A 19 -25.17 -13.21 9.10
CA ARG A 19 -26.57 -13.36 8.72
C ARG A 19 -27.48 -12.45 9.56
N THR A 20 -27.60 -11.18 9.18
CA THR A 20 -28.61 -10.27 9.73
C THR A 20 -29.91 -10.36 8.91
N ARG A 21 -31.04 -10.60 9.57
CA ARG A 21 -32.36 -10.62 8.92
C ARG A 21 -32.69 -9.21 8.41
N ARG A 22 -32.91 -9.06 7.11
CA ARG A 22 -33.52 -7.85 6.51
C ARG A 22 -35.02 -8.07 6.27
N SER A 23 -35.82 -7.04 6.52
CA SER A 23 -37.27 -7.05 6.32
C SER A 23 -37.65 -6.80 4.85
N ALA A 24 -38.83 -7.24 4.44
CA ALA A 24 -39.30 -7.19 3.05
C ALA A 24 -39.51 -5.76 2.49
N ALA A 25 -39.67 -4.76 3.37
CA ALA A 25 -40.08 -3.39 3.02
C ALA A 25 -39.11 -2.64 2.08
N THR A 26 -37.84 -3.06 1.97
CA THR A 26 -36.87 -2.41 1.06
C THR A 26 -36.97 -2.88 -0.39
N ARG A 27 -37.72 -3.95 -0.69
CA ARG A 27 -37.82 -4.51 -2.05
C ARG A 27 -38.84 -3.78 -2.93
N GLU A 28 -39.93 -3.30 -2.36
CA GLU A 28 -41.02 -2.64 -3.10
C GLU A 28 -40.67 -1.20 -3.50
N GLY A 29 -39.95 -0.46 -2.64
CA GLY A 29 -39.52 0.91 -2.95
C GLY A 29 -38.61 1.03 -4.18
N TRP A 30 -37.76 0.03 -4.43
CA TRP A 30 -36.91 -0.02 -5.63
C TRP A 30 -37.70 -0.28 -6.92
N LEU A 31 -38.74 -1.13 -6.86
CA LEU A 31 -39.60 -1.40 -8.02
C LEU A 31 -40.48 -0.20 -8.38
N ALA A 32 -40.94 0.56 -7.37
CA ALA A 32 -41.69 1.79 -7.59
C ALA A 32 -40.86 2.91 -8.25
N ALA A 33 -39.59 3.06 -7.88
CA ALA A 33 -38.69 4.06 -8.48
C ALA A 33 -38.39 3.76 -9.96
N ALA A 34 -38.20 2.48 -10.32
CA ALA A 34 -37.96 2.07 -11.71
C ALA A 34 -39.17 2.32 -12.65
N ALA A 35 -40.39 2.31 -12.12
CA ALA A 35 -41.62 2.52 -12.89
C ALA A 35 -41.90 4.01 -13.22
N ALA A 36 -41.19 4.96 -12.60
CA ALA A 36 -41.46 6.39 -12.74
C ALA A 36 -40.76 7.07 -13.95
N VAL A 37 -39.87 6.37 -14.65
CA VAL A 37 -39.14 6.92 -15.81
C VAL A 37 -39.95 6.69 -17.09
N GLY A 38 -40.66 7.71 -17.55
CA GLY A 38 -41.51 7.64 -18.73
C GLY A 38 -40.77 7.46 -20.07
N PRO A 39 -41.39 6.86 -21.10
CA PRO A 39 -40.71 6.43 -22.33
C PRO A 39 -40.26 7.55 -23.29
N ALA A 40 -40.57 8.82 -23.00
CA ALA A 40 -40.36 9.94 -23.92
C ALA A 40 -38.91 10.44 -24.05
N ALA A 41 -37.98 9.97 -23.20
CA ALA A 41 -36.57 10.40 -23.22
C ALA A 41 -35.64 9.50 -24.06
N ALA A 42 -36.15 8.43 -24.68
CA ALA A 42 -35.32 7.39 -25.31
C ALA A 42 -34.84 7.70 -26.74
N ALA A 43 -35.40 8.72 -27.41
CA ALA A 43 -35.21 8.94 -28.86
C ALA A 43 -33.85 9.56 -29.28
N ALA A 44 -32.93 9.78 -28.34
CA ALA A 44 -31.56 10.23 -28.60
C ALA A 44 -30.53 9.30 -27.91
N ALA A 45 -30.76 8.00 -28.00
CA ALA A 45 -29.83 6.99 -27.50
C ALA A 45 -28.52 6.98 -28.31
N SER A 46 -27.58 7.87 -27.95
CA SER A 46 -26.16 7.56 -28.10
C SER A 46 -25.90 6.19 -27.48
N SER A 47 -25.03 5.38 -28.08
CA SER A 47 -24.67 4.04 -27.61
C SER A 47 -23.91 4.08 -26.28
N SER A 48 -24.59 4.45 -25.21
CA SER A 48 -24.06 4.58 -23.86
C SER A 48 -23.59 3.21 -23.37
N PRO A 49 -22.43 3.13 -22.71
CA PRO A 49 -21.88 1.86 -22.27
C PRO A 49 -22.84 1.16 -21.31
N SER A 50 -23.15 -0.10 -21.60
CA SER A 50 -23.88 -1.00 -20.71
C SER A 50 -23.13 -1.22 -19.40
N ALA A 51 -21.78 -1.13 -19.43
CA ALA A 51 -20.92 -1.14 -18.26
C ALA A 51 -19.59 -0.38 -18.46
N LEU A 52 -19.12 0.24 -17.38
CA LEU A 52 -17.82 0.89 -17.24
C LEU A 52 -17.01 0.15 -16.18
N PHE A 53 -15.74 -0.12 -16.45
CA PHE A 53 -14.82 -0.72 -15.49
C PHE A 53 -13.61 0.19 -15.28
N SER A 54 -13.23 0.39 -14.02
CA SER A 54 -11.92 0.97 -13.73
C SER A 54 -10.87 -0.05 -14.12
N THR A 55 -9.89 0.35 -14.93
CA THR A 55 -8.73 -0.51 -15.16
C THR A 55 -7.73 -0.28 -14.03
N ASP A 56 -7.35 -1.34 -13.33
CA ASP A 56 -6.15 -1.27 -12.48
C ASP A 56 -4.88 -1.13 -13.35
N LEU A 57 -4.94 -1.41 -14.66
CA LEU A 57 -3.76 -1.65 -15.50
C LEU A 57 -3.11 -0.39 -16.09
N LEU A 58 -1.96 0.00 -15.53
CA LEU A 58 -0.97 0.86 -16.19
C LEU A 58 -0.15 0.14 -17.28
N THR A 59 -0.76 -0.36 -18.36
CA THR A 59 0.02 -0.68 -19.56
C THR A 59 -0.81 -0.59 -20.81
N THR A 60 -0.30 0.17 -21.78
CA THR A 60 -1.20 0.82 -22.71
C THR A 60 -0.51 1.47 -23.94
N LEU A 61 0.50 0.76 -24.45
CA LEU A 61 1.33 0.86 -25.67
C LEU A 61 0.96 1.73 -26.93
N ASN A 62 0.10 2.77 -26.93
CA ASN A 62 -0.61 3.30 -28.14
C ASN A 62 0.26 3.71 -29.34
N PRO A 63 -0.24 3.68 -30.61
CA PRO A 63 0.49 4.33 -31.69
C PRO A 63 0.47 5.82 -31.37
N PRO A 64 1.61 6.52 -31.38
CA PRO A 64 1.64 7.96 -31.18
C PRO A 64 0.97 8.65 -32.37
N SER A 65 -0.35 8.81 -32.31
CA SER A 65 -1.15 9.58 -33.25
C SER A 65 -0.83 11.07 -33.06
N GLY A 66 0.16 11.57 -33.83
CA GLY A 66 0.54 12.98 -33.83
C GLY A 66 1.21 13.48 -32.55
N GLY A 67 1.72 12.59 -31.69
CA GLY A 67 2.47 12.96 -30.49
C GLY A 67 1.64 13.48 -29.30
N GLN A 68 0.31 13.32 -29.33
CA GLN A 68 -0.58 13.76 -28.24
C GLN A 68 -0.91 12.67 -27.20
N ASP A 69 -0.83 11.38 -27.57
CA ASP A 69 -0.94 10.26 -26.61
C ASP A 69 0.47 9.76 -26.24
N SER A 70 0.74 9.71 -24.93
CA SER A 70 1.98 9.25 -24.33
C SER A 70 2.09 7.72 -24.18
N GLY A 71 1.11 6.96 -24.68
CA GLY A 71 1.04 5.51 -24.57
C GLY A 71 0.32 5.05 -23.30
N LEU A 72 -0.78 5.71 -22.93
CA LEU A 72 -1.55 5.40 -21.72
C LEU A 72 -2.94 4.73 -21.93
N GLU A 73 -3.38 4.42 -23.18
CA GLU A 73 -4.61 3.60 -23.44
C GLU A 73 -4.54 2.17 -24.16
N ARG A 74 -3.48 1.73 -24.89
CA ARG A 74 -3.43 0.52 -25.83
C ARG A 74 -3.15 -0.92 -25.30
N SER A 75 -3.46 -1.30 -24.06
CA SER A 75 -3.29 -2.71 -23.62
C SER A 75 -4.42 -3.22 -22.74
N CYS A 76 -5.65 -2.91 -23.17
CA CYS A 76 -6.70 -3.93 -23.19
C CYS A 76 -6.35 -5.07 -24.17
N ASP A 77 -5.15 -5.65 -24.05
CA ASP A 77 -4.80 -6.89 -24.74
C ASP A 77 -5.81 -7.95 -24.30
N PRO A 78 -6.38 -8.76 -25.22
CA PRO A 78 -7.31 -9.83 -24.84
C PRO A 78 -6.74 -10.79 -23.77
N SER A 79 -5.41 -10.83 -23.57
CA SER A 79 -4.71 -11.58 -22.52
C SER A 79 -4.58 -10.90 -21.14
N TYR A 80 -4.91 -9.61 -20.96
CA TYR A 80 -4.84 -8.94 -19.65
C TYR A 80 -6.20 -8.70 -19.01
N SER A 81 -6.46 -9.31 -17.86
CA SER A 81 -7.78 -9.29 -17.18
C SER A 81 -8.33 -7.89 -16.89
N LEU A 82 -9.59 -7.64 -17.25
CA LEU A 82 -10.41 -6.56 -16.65
C LEU A 82 -10.41 -6.71 -15.13
N ASN A 83 -10.32 -5.60 -14.40
CA ASN A 83 -10.45 -5.61 -12.95
C ASN A 83 -11.93 -5.45 -12.52
N THR A 84 -12.31 -6.12 -11.43
CA THR A 84 -13.67 -6.09 -10.88
C THR A 84 -13.77 -5.38 -9.52
N GLY A 85 -12.69 -4.74 -9.06
CA GLY A 85 -12.68 -3.96 -7.83
C GLY A 85 -13.56 -2.72 -7.88
N VAL A 86 -13.69 -2.11 -9.07
CA VAL A 86 -14.50 -0.91 -9.31
C VAL A 86 -15.15 -0.97 -10.70
N TYR A 87 -16.48 -0.89 -10.71
CA TYR A 87 -17.28 -0.88 -11.94
C TYR A 87 -18.62 -0.18 -11.73
N TRP A 88 -19.21 0.23 -12.85
CA TRP A 88 -20.57 0.76 -12.94
C TRP A 88 -21.29 -0.01 -14.04
N VAL A 89 -22.50 -0.45 -13.78
CA VAL A 89 -23.32 -1.17 -14.76
C VAL A 89 -24.65 -0.45 -14.88
N SER A 90 -25.12 -0.26 -16.11
CA SER A 90 -26.41 0.37 -16.36
C SER A 90 -27.54 -0.47 -15.76
N GLY A 91 -28.47 0.17 -15.06
CA GLY A 91 -29.71 -0.48 -14.61
C GLY A 91 -30.62 -0.93 -15.76
N ALA A 92 -30.36 -0.46 -16.99
CA ALA A 92 -31.09 -0.87 -18.18
C ALA A 92 -30.88 -2.36 -18.54
N ALA A 93 -31.75 -2.88 -19.41
CA ALA A 93 -31.75 -4.29 -19.79
C ALA A 93 -30.38 -4.85 -20.24
N PRO A 94 -29.52 -4.13 -21.00
CA PRO A 94 -28.19 -4.63 -21.36
C PRO A 94 -27.26 -4.85 -20.15
N GLY A 95 -27.23 -3.91 -19.19
CA GLY A 95 -26.40 -4.05 -17.99
C GLY A 95 -26.94 -5.11 -17.02
N ALA A 96 -28.26 -5.20 -16.89
CA ALA A 96 -28.91 -6.28 -16.14
C ALA A 96 -28.62 -7.67 -16.74
N ARG A 97 -28.54 -7.80 -18.08
CA ARG A 97 -28.10 -9.03 -18.77
C ARG A 97 -26.64 -9.36 -18.46
N LEU A 98 -25.73 -8.36 -18.49
CA LEU A 98 -24.32 -8.56 -18.11
C LEU A 98 -24.19 -9.11 -16.69
N MET A 99 -24.85 -8.49 -15.70
CA MET A 99 -24.75 -8.94 -14.31
C MET A 99 -25.30 -10.36 -14.11
N ARG A 100 -26.42 -10.72 -14.76
CA ARG A 100 -26.95 -12.09 -14.69
C ARG A 100 -25.99 -13.10 -15.31
N GLY A 101 -25.44 -12.83 -16.49
CA GLY A 101 -24.46 -13.71 -17.13
C GLY A 101 -23.18 -13.87 -16.31
N TRP A 102 -22.73 -12.78 -15.65
CA TRP A 102 -21.52 -12.79 -14.83
C TRP A 102 -21.70 -13.59 -13.54
N LEU A 103 -22.82 -13.37 -12.83
CA LEU A 103 -23.15 -14.14 -11.64
C LEU A 103 -23.37 -15.63 -11.97
N ALA A 104 -24.14 -15.94 -13.02
CA ALA A 104 -24.36 -17.32 -13.45
C ALA A 104 -23.06 -18.03 -13.82
N LEU A 105 -22.13 -17.36 -14.51
CA LEU A 105 -20.83 -17.95 -14.85
C LEU A 105 -19.93 -18.14 -13.62
N ARG A 106 -19.95 -17.20 -12.66
CA ARG A 106 -19.24 -17.31 -11.38
C ARG A 106 -19.80 -18.45 -10.52
N GLU A 107 -21.10 -18.72 -10.58
CA GLU A 107 -21.74 -19.82 -9.85
C GLU A 107 -21.56 -21.17 -10.54
N ALA A 108 -21.58 -21.20 -11.88
CA ALA A 108 -21.51 -22.43 -12.68
C ALA A 108 -20.08 -22.92 -12.95
N SER A 109 -19.06 -22.12 -12.64
CA SER A 109 -17.65 -22.50 -12.77
C SER A 109 -16.95 -22.54 -11.41
N ASP A 110 -15.98 -23.43 -11.25
CA ASP A 110 -15.10 -23.45 -10.05
C ASP A 110 -14.20 -22.20 -9.92
N LEU A 111 -14.40 -21.20 -10.79
CA LEU A 111 -13.79 -19.87 -10.73
C LEU A 111 -14.42 -19.08 -9.57
N ASN A 112 -13.93 -19.37 -8.36
CA ASN A 112 -14.22 -18.62 -7.12
C ASN A 112 -13.81 -17.13 -7.17
N ASP A 113 -13.32 -16.65 -8.32
CA ASP A 113 -12.83 -15.32 -8.60
C ASP A 113 -13.78 -14.64 -9.61
N ASP A 114 -14.49 -13.61 -9.14
CA ASP A 114 -15.42 -12.83 -9.96
C ASP A 114 -14.71 -12.11 -11.11
N GLN A 115 -13.44 -11.74 -10.96
CA GLN A 115 -12.62 -11.16 -12.01
C GLN A 115 -12.42 -12.16 -13.16
N GLN A 116 -12.14 -13.42 -12.85
CA GLN A 116 -12.00 -14.46 -13.88
C GLN A 116 -13.33 -14.73 -14.58
N ALA A 117 -14.43 -14.83 -13.83
CA ALA A 117 -15.76 -15.00 -14.41
C ALA A 117 -16.15 -13.83 -15.36
N LEU A 118 -15.89 -12.57 -14.99
CA LEU A 118 -16.16 -11.43 -15.90
C LEU A 118 -15.35 -11.54 -17.19
N ASN A 119 -14.06 -11.87 -17.08
CA ASN A 119 -13.19 -11.94 -18.24
C ASN A 119 -13.61 -13.07 -19.19
N VAL A 120 -13.99 -14.24 -18.67
CA VAL A 120 -14.54 -15.34 -19.49
C VAL A 120 -15.89 -14.97 -20.11
N LEU A 121 -16.75 -14.20 -19.43
CA LEU A 121 -18.01 -13.73 -20.01
C LEU A 121 -17.81 -12.74 -21.15
N VAL A 122 -17.02 -11.69 -20.93
CA VAL A 122 -16.85 -10.57 -21.87
C VAL A 122 -15.94 -10.95 -23.05
N ARG A 123 -15.03 -11.92 -22.87
CA ARG A 123 -13.99 -12.28 -23.85
C ARG A 123 -14.09 -13.73 -24.36
N GLY A 124 -14.98 -14.54 -23.80
CA GLY A 124 -15.07 -15.97 -24.05
C GLY A 124 -13.96 -16.79 -23.37
N THR A 125 -13.98 -18.10 -23.59
CA THR A 125 -13.00 -19.07 -23.06
C THR A 125 -11.61 -18.99 -23.70
N ALA A 126 -11.37 -18.03 -24.60
CA ALA A 126 -10.12 -17.91 -25.37
C ALA A 126 -8.89 -17.49 -24.54
N MET A 127 -9.06 -17.16 -23.25
CA MET A 127 -7.95 -17.04 -22.30
C MET A 127 -7.45 -18.42 -21.84
N GLU A 128 -7.00 -19.26 -22.77
CA GLU A 128 -6.08 -20.37 -22.43
C GLU A 128 -4.77 -19.76 -21.92
N LEU A 129 -4.68 -19.58 -20.59
CA LEU A 129 -3.43 -19.32 -19.89
C LEU A 129 -2.40 -20.35 -20.35
N ARG A 130 -1.34 -19.90 -21.03
CA ARG A 130 -0.21 -20.75 -21.46
C ARG A 130 0.67 -21.19 -20.28
N ALA A 131 0.07 -21.89 -19.32
CA ALA A 131 0.70 -22.76 -18.34
C ALA A 131 -0.39 -23.63 -17.71
N VAL A 132 -0.24 -24.96 -17.83
CA VAL A 132 -1.18 -26.05 -17.42
C VAL A 132 -2.25 -26.38 -18.46
N SER A 133 -2.15 -27.59 -19.02
CA SER A 133 -3.18 -28.21 -19.86
C SER A 133 -4.34 -28.72 -19.02
N LEU A 134 -5.47 -28.02 -19.02
CA LEU A 134 -6.75 -28.53 -18.51
C LEU A 134 -7.67 -28.91 -19.68
N PRO A 135 -8.11 -30.17 -19.81
CA PRO A 135 -8.86 -30.63 -20.97
C PRO A 135 -10.38 -30.54 -20.78
N THR A 136 -10.95 -29.33 -20.77
CA THR A 136 -12.42 -29.18 -20.92
C THR A 136 -12.82 -27.88 -21.62
N VAL A 137 -13.52 -28.01 -22.76
CA VAL A 137 -14.23 -26.89 -23.39
C VAL A 137 -15.51 -26.63 -22.58
N TYR A 138 -15.58 -25.49 -21.89
CA TYR A 138 -16.84 -25.03 -21.30
C TYR A 138 -17.71 -24.38 -22.38
N ASP A 139 -18.85 -25.00 -22.69
CA ASP A 139 -19.88 -24.38 -23.52
C ASP A 139 -20.77 -23.47 -22.66
N LEU A 140 -20.62 -22.16 -22.84
CA LEU A 140 -21.41 -21.14 -22.16
C LEU A 140 -22.92 -21.31 -22.38
N ARG A 141 -23.33 -21.90 -23.53
CA ARG A 141 -24.74 -22.22 -23.82
C ARG A 141 -25.28 -23.28 -22.87
N ALA A 142 -24.50 -24.33 -22.61
CA ALA A 142 -24.88 -25.42 -21.73
C ALA A 142 -25.01 -24.95 -20.27
N ALA A 143 -24.12 -24.06 -19.82
CA ALA A 143 -24.18 -23.51 -18.45
C ALA A 143 -25.41 -22.61 -18.23
N LEU A 144 -25.72 -21.71 -19.17
CA LEU A 144 -26.90 -20.84 -19.07
C LEU A 144 -28.21 -21.64 -19.17
N ALA A 145 -28.31 -22.56 -20.15
CA ALA A 145 -29.46 -23.44 -20.28
C ALA A 145 -29.65 -24.35 -19.06
N ALA A 146 -28.57 -24.89 -18.49
CA ALA A 146 -28.65 -25.71 -17.28
C ALA A 146 -29.05 -24.91 -16.04
N HIS A 147 -28.70 -23.62 -15.93
CA HIS A 147 -29.13 -22.78 -14.81
C HIS A 147 -30.61 -22.39 -14.94
N GLU A 148 -31.07 -21.99 -16.13
CA GLU A 148 -32.49 -21.73 -16.41
C GLU A 148 -33.34 -23.00 -16.21
N GLN A 149 -32.84 -24.15 -16.65
CA GLN A 149 -33.49 -25.45 -16.44
C GLN A 149 -33.45 -25.89 -14.96
N GLN A 150 -32.38 -25.67 -14.20
CA GLN A 150 -32.34 -25.95 -12.76
C GLN A 150 -33.27 -25.06 -11.92
N GLN A 151 -33.56 -23.83 -12.37
CA GLN A 151 -34.58 -23.00 -11.73
C GLN A 151 -36.02 -23.42 -12.09
N ALA A 152 -36.22 -24.02 -13.27
CA ALA A 152 -37.51 -24.57 -13.69
C ALA A 152 -37.79 -25.98 -13.14
N GLU A 153 -36.76 -26.80 -13.01
CA GLU A 153 -36.81 -28.23 -12.69
C GLU A 153 -35.98 -28.52 -11.43
N GLY A 154 -36.64 -28.58 -10.27
CA GLY A 154 -35.99 -28.89 -8.99
C GLY A 154 -35.54 -30.35 -8.88
N GLY A 155 -34.46 -30.73 -9.56
CA GLY A 155 -33.88 -32.08 -9.45
C GLY A 155 -32.65 -32.32 -10.34
N PHE A 156 -31.53 -32.75 -9.73
CA PHE A 156 -30.25 -32.94 -10.42
C PHE A 156 -30.01 -34.39 -10.87
N ARG A 157 -29.77 -34.63 -12.18
CA ARG A 157 -29.08 -35.82 -12.71
C ARG A 157 -28.24 -35.47 -13.94
N GLY A 158 -27.00 -35.96 -13.99
CA GLY A 158 -26.03 -35.62 -15.04
C GLY A 158 -25.82 -36.68 -16.11
N GLY A 159 -25.36 -36.25 -17.30
CA GLY A 159 -24.93 -37.08 -18.42
C GLY A 159 -23.77 -36.42 -19.19
N ARG A 160 -22.93 -37.20 -19.87
CA ARG A 160 -21.74 -36.74 -20.61
C ARG A 160 -21.92 -37.04 -22.10
N HIS A 161 -21.45 -36.17 -23.02
CA HIS A 161 -21.12 -36.57 -24.40
C HIS A 161 -20.05 -35.67 -25.06
N ALA A 162 -19.64 -36.05 -26.28
CA ALA A 162 -18.31 -35.82 -26.85
C ALA A 162 -18.19 -34.66 -27.87
N THR A 163 -16.95 -34.30 -28.23
CA THR A 163 -16.59 -33.16 -29.08
C THR A 163 -16.17 -33.55 -30.51
N LYS A 164 -16.34 -32.62 -31.46
CA LYS A 164 -15.87 -32.72 -32.85
C LYS A 164 -15.31 -31.37 -33.30
N ARG A 165 -14.17 -31.35 -34.01
CA ARG A 165 -13.46 -30.12 -34.46
C ARG A 165 -13.84 -29.71 -35.88
N LEU A 166 -13.92 -28.39 -36.12
CA LEU A 166 -13.80 -27.74 -37.44
C LEU A 166 -13.08 -26.38 -37.27
N GLY A 167 -12.33 -25.94 -38.28
CA GLY A 167 -11.47 -24.74 -38.23
C GLY A 167 -12.01 -23.54 -39.02
N VAL A 168 -11.40 -22.36 -38.83
CA VAL A 168 -11.82 -21.06 -39.44
C VAL A 168 -10.58 -20.25 -39.87
N PRO A 169 -10.61 -19.49 -41.00
CA PRO A 169 -9.47 -18.70 -41.50
C PRO A 169 -9.47 -17.22 -41.05
N ARG A 170 -8.40 -16.47 -41.41
CA ARG A 170 -8.13 -15.07 -41.02
C ARG A 170 -8.68 -14.03 -42.01
N GLY A 171 -9.04 -12.84 -41.48
CA GLY A 171 -9.35 -11.60 -42.21
C GLY A 171 -8.76 -10.35 -41.53
N GLN A 172 -8.71 -9.21 -42.22
CA GLN A 172 -7.84 -8.05 -41.86
C GLN A 172 -8.56 -6.83 -41.27
N GLY A 173 -7.83 -6.13 -40.37
CA GLY A 173 -7.68 -4.66 -40.30
C GLY A 173 -8.89 -3.72 -40.38
N GLY A 174 -9.31 -3.18 -39.23
CA GLY A 174 -10.22 -2.03 -39.12
C GLY A 174 -10.00 -1.24 -37.81
N GLU A 175 -10.49 -0.01 -37.76
CA GLU A 175 -10.31 0.94 -36.64
C GLU A 175 -10.95 0.44 -35.33
N LEU A 176 -10.17 0.37 -34.25
CA LEU A 176 -10.56 -0.37 -33.03
C LEU A 176 -11.42 0.44 -32.05
N ARG A 177 -12.73 0.54 -32.35
CA ARG A 177 -13.73 0.51 -31.28
C ARG A 177 -13.91 -0.95 -30.83
N HIS A 178 -13.45 -1.29 -29.63
CA HIS A 178 -13.69 -2.61 -29.02
C HIS A 178 -15.14 -2.75 -28.54
N THR A 179 -16.07 -2.81 -29.51
CA THR A 179 -17.48 -3.13 -29.25
C THR A 179 -17.61 -4.64 -29.06
N TYR A 180 -17.52 -5.10 -27.82
CA TYR A 180 -17.77 -6.49 -27.47
C TYR A 180 -19.27 -6.79 -27.60
N LEU A 181 -19.72 -7.10 -28.82
CA LEU A 181 -21.03 -7.71 -29.02
C LEU A 181 -21.02 -9.10 -28.35
N ALA A 182 -21.49 -9.15 -27.11
CA ALA A 182 -21.96 -10.38 -26.50
C ALA A 182 -23.07 -10.92 -27.40
N ALA A 183 -22.74 -11.92 -28.23
CA ALA A 183 -23.65 -12.45 -29.23
C ALA A 183 -24.93 -12.92 -28.54
N GLY A 184 -26.06 -12.30 -28.89
CA GLY A 184 -27.36 -12.65 -28.33
C GLY A 184 -27.63 -14.15 -28.49
N ALA A 185 -28.25 -14.76 -27.48
CA ALA A 185 -28.57 -16.18 -27.50
C ALA A 185 -29.38 -16.51 -28.78
N PRO A 186 -28.86 -17.36 -29.69
CA PRO A 186 -29.55 -17.65 -30.94
C PRO A 186 -30.77 -18.53 -30.66
N GLY A 187 -31.96 -17.93 -30.79
CA GLY A 187 -33.24 -18.60 -30.52
C GLY A 187 -34.45 -17.65 -30.49
N VAL A 188 -34.25 -16.37 -30.15
CA VAL A 188 -35.33 -15.36 -30.16
C VAL A 188 -35.31 -14.58 -31.47
N ALA A 189 -36.14 -15.01 -32.43
CA ALA A 189 -36.40 -14.24 -33.64
C ALA A 189 -37.11 -12.92 -33.26
N GLY A 190 -36.44 -11.78 -33.49
CA GLY A 190 -36.93 -10.45 -33.12
C GLY A 190 -36.14 -9.74 -32.02
N ALA A 191 -35.11 -10.36 -31.44
CA ALA A 191 -34.19 -9.66 -30.54
C ALA A 191 -33.26 -8.72 -31.34
N GLU A 192 -33.59 -7.43 -31.34
CA GLU A 192 -32.71 -6.35 -31.83
C GLU A 192 -31.35 -6.39 -31.10
N ALA A 193 -30.29 -5.94 -31.76
CA ALA A 193 -28.90 -6.19 -31.36
C ALA A 193 -28.42 -5.28 -30.20
N ASP A 194 -29.12 -5.32 -29.05
CA ASP A 194 -28.71 -4.70 -27.79
C ASP A 194 -27.48 -5.40 -27.18
N GLY A 195 -26.33 -5.22 -27.82
CA GLY A 195 -25.04 -5.68 -27.33
C GLY A 195 -24.67 -5.04 -25.98
N VAL A 196 -23.91 -5.77 -25.18
CA VAL A 196 -23.33 -5.23 -23.95
C VAL A 196 -22.08 -4.43 -24.29
N VAL A 197 -22.19 -3.10 -24.34
CA VAL A 197 -21.02 -2.23 -24.54
C VAL A 197 -20.26 -2.11 -23.21
N VAL A 198 -19.05 -2.65 -23.19
CA VAL A 198 -18.10 -2.52 -22.07
C VAL A 198 -17.07 -1.46 -22.42
N SER A 199 -16.74 -0.57 -21.50
CA SER A 199 -15.64 0.39 -21.68
C SER A 199 -14.75 0.47 -20.44
N CYS A 200 -13.47 0.78 -20.69
CA CYS A 200 -12.45 0.96 -19.67
C CYS A 200 -12.31 2.45 -19.32
N LEU A 201 -12.01 2.73 -18.06
CA LEU A 201 -11.75 4.10 -17.59
C LEU A 201 -10.24 4.36 -17.44
N PRO A 202 -9.77 5.57 -17.77
CA PRO A 202 -8.35 5.91 -17.77
C PRO A 202 -7.78 5.96 -16.35
N VAL A 203 -6.68 5.25 -16.12
CA VAL A 203 -6.03 5.15 -14.79
C VAL A 203 -5.56 6.52 -14.25
N SER A 204 -5.31 7.47 -15.14
CA SER A 204 -4.97 8.85 -14.81
C SER A 204 -6.13 9.66 -14.20
N SER A 205 -7.38 9.18 -14.29
CA SER A 205 -8.56 9.80 -13.65
C SER A 205 -9.31 8.86 -12.71
N PHE A 206 -9.26 7.55 -12.95
CA PHE A 206 -9.84 6.49 -12.12
C PHE A 206 -8.69 5.62 -11.64
N SER A 207 -7.95 6.18 -10.68
CA SER A 207 -6.63 5.71 -10.31
C SER A 207 -6.70 4.49 -9.39
N HIS A 208 -5.63 3.71 -9.32
CA HIS A 208 -5.37 2.83 -8.17
C HIS A 208 -4.33 3.48 -7.23
N THR A 209 -4.09 2.90 -6.04
CA THR A 209 -3.16 3.49 -5.04
C THR A 209 -1.82 3.88 -5.63
N TYR A 210 -1.14 2.98 -6.35
CA TYR A 210 0.17 3.26 -6.95
C TYR A 210 0.13 4.42 -7.96
N ALA A 211 -0.87 4.48 -8.84
CA ALA A 211 -1.00 5.58 -9.79
C ALA A 211 -1.29 6.92 -9.09
N PHE A 212 -1.98 6.88 -7.94
CA PHE A 212 -2.35 8.08 -7.18
C PHE A 212 -1.19 8.58 -6.32
N THR A 213 -0.63 7.71 -5.47
CA THR A 213 0.33 8.08 -4.42
C THR A 213 1.79 7.97 -4.87
N THR A 214 2.11 7.06 -5.81
CA THR A 214 3.48 6.75 -6.21
C THR A 214 3.89 7.43 -7.50
N SER A 215 3.17 7.18 -8.60
CA SER A 215 3.48 7.82 -9.89
C SER A 215 2.85 9.21 -10.05
N ARG A 216 1.88 9.57 -9.18
CA ARG A 216 1.10 10.83 -9.24
C ARG A 216 0.55 11.09 -10.65
N LEU A 217 0.03 10.05 -11.29
CA LEU A 217 -0.26 10.04 -12.73
C LEU A 217 -1.23 11.14 -13.16
N HIS A 218 -2.25 11.40 -12.34
CA HIS A 218 -3.22 12.47 -12.58
C HIS A 218 -2.55 13.86 -12.66
N GLU A 219 -1.55 14.13 -11.82
CA GLU A 219 -0.73 15.36 -11.88
C GLU A 219 0.17 15.35 -13.12
N ALA A 220 0.88 14.25 -13.36
CA ALA A 220 1.81 14.09 -14.49
C ALA A 220 1.13 14.19 -15.87
N ARG A 221 -0.18 13.87 -15.95
CA ARG A 221 -1.00 13.99 -17.16
C ARG A 221 -1.95 15.19 -17.15
N GLN A 222 -1.98 15.98 -16.08
CA GLN A 222 -2.92 17.10 -15.90
C GLN A 222 -4.39 16.67 -16.05
N HIS A 223 -4.71 15.44 -15.64
CA HIS A 223 -6.06 14.88 -15.72
C HIS A 223 -6.82 15.10 -14.41
N PRO A 224 -8.15 15.34 -14.45
CA PRO A 224 -8.97 15.37 -13.25
C PRO A 224 -9.01 13.99 -12.61
N LEU A 225 -8.88 13.92 -11.29
CA LEU A 225 -9.00 12.69 -10.51
C LEU A 225 -10.44 12.56 -9.99
N TYR A 226 -11.15 11.53 -10.41
CA TYR A 226 -12.52 11.24 -9.97
C TYR A 226 -12.58 10.17 -8.89
N GLU A 227 -11.68 9.19 -8.93
CA GLU A 227 -11.67 8.07 -7.98
C GLU A 227 -10.27 7.51 -7.73
N VAL A 228 -10.12 6.83 -6.57
CA VAL A 228 -8.94 6.02 -6.23
C VAL A 228 -9.38 4.65 -5.70
N HIS A 229 -9.17 3.60 -6.49
CA HIS A 229 -9.25 2.22 -6.06
C HIS A 229 -8.05 1.88 -5.16
N TRP A 230 -8.28 1.61 -3.88
CA TRP A 230 -7.21 1.35 -2.90
C TRP A 230 -6.63 -0.07 -3.02
N VAL A 231 -6.01 -0.36 -4.16
CA VAL A 231 -5.29 -1.61 -4.50
C VAL A 231 -3.82 -1.31 -4.83
N TRP A 232 -2.96 -2.33 -4.79
CA TRP A 232 -1.49 -2.23 -4.94
C TRP A 232 -0.73 -1.42 -3.86
N GLY A 233 -1.42 -0.73 -2.94
CA GLY A 233 -0.84 -0.16 -1.71
C GLY A 233 -0.49 -1.19 -0.61
N GLY A 234 -0.60 -2.49 -0.90
CA GLY A 234 -0.44 -3.60 0.04
C GLY A 234 -1.73 -4.42 0.24
N LYS A 235 -1.57 -5.65 0.75
CA LYS A 235 -2.69 -6.62 0.87
C LYS A 235 -3.66 -6.34 2.02
N SER A 236 -3.21 -5.71 3.11
CA SER A 236 -4.00 -5.57 4.34
C SER A 236 -4.80 -4.27 4.39
N LEU A 237 -5.89 -4.26 5.17
CA LEU A 237 -6.72 -3.06 5.38
C LEU A 237 -5.89 -1.92 5.98
N GLU A 238 -4.98 -2.24 6.89
CA GLU A 238 -4.09 -1.29 7.56
C GLU A 238 -3.07 -0.70 6.57
N SER A 239 -2.61 -1.48 5.58
CA SER A 239 -1.75 -0.98 4.50
C SER A 239 -2.49 0.02 3.62
N LYS A 240 -3.74 -0.31 3.22
CA LYS A 240 -4.61 0.58 2.43
C LYS A 240 -4.94 1.87 3.20
N ARG A 241 -5.33 1.74 4.48
CA ARG A 241 -5.58 2.88 5.38
C ARG A 241 -4.35 3.77 5.50
N GLN A 242 -3.16 3.19 5.63
CA GLN A 242 -1.96 3.99 5.73
C GLN A 242 -1.66 4.78 4.45
N CYS A 243 -1.84 4.18 3.27
CA CYS A 243 -1.71 4.93 2.01
C CYS A 243 -2.70 6.10 1.92
N MET A 244 -3.93 5.93 2.45
CA MET A 244 -4.91 7.01 2.55
C MET A 244 -4.49 8.11 3.55
N ARG A 245 -3.78 7.77 4.64
CA ARG A 245 -3.23 8.74 5.60
C ARG A 245 -2.02 9.49 5.05
N ASP A 246 -1.11 8.76 4.39
CA ASP A 246 0.06 9.31 3.72
C ASP A 246 -0.35 10.34 2.64
N ALA A 247 -1.52 10.14 2.01
CA ALA A 247 -2.15 11.07 1.08
C ALA A 247 -3.15 12.07 1.73
N MET A 248 -3.28 12.08 3.06
CA MET A 248 -4.18 12.93 3.86
C MET A 248 -5.69 12.83 3.54
N VAL A 249 -6.13 11.76 2.86
CA VAL A 249 -7.54 11.52 2.48
C VAL A 249 -8.30 10.59 3.43
N PHE A 250 -7.62 9.89 4.35
CA PHE A 250 -8.32 9.08 5.36
C PHE A 250 -9.01 9.95 6.42
N ALA A 251 -10.18 9.53 6.90
CA ALA A 251 -10.89 10.16 8.02
C ALA A 251 -10.71 9.32 9.30
N ASP A 252 -9.63 9.60 10.04
CA ASP A 252 -9.40 9.03 11.37
C ASP A 252 -10.24 9.72 12.46
N PRO A 253 -10.51 9.04 13.60
CA PRO A 253 -11.17 9.64 14.75
C PRO A 253 -10.29 10.74 15.40
N PRO A 254 -10.86 11.72 16.13
CA PRO A 254 -10.11 12.82 16.74
C PRO A 254 -8.91 12.39 17.60
N ASP A 255 -9.05 11.32 18.37
CA ASP A 255 -7.99 10.81 19.27
C ASP A 255 -6.70 10.42 18.51
N TYR A 256 -6.82 10.01 17.24
CA TYR A 256 -5.65 9.69 16.40
C TYR A 256 -4.74 10.90 16.18
N HIS A 257 -5.37 12.08 16.12
CA HIS A 257 -4.77 13.39 15.85
C HIS A 257 -4.32 14.12 17.12
N ASN A 258 -4.54 13.55 18.31
CA ASN A 258 -4.15 14.10 19.61
C ASN A 258 -3.31 13.12 20.47
N PRO A 259 -2.12 12.67 20.01
CA PRO A 259 -1.18 11.97 20.88
C PRO A 259 -0.60 12.91 21.94
N HIS A 260 -0.49 12.44 23.19
CA HIS A 260 0.05 13.25 24.29
C HIS A 260 1.49 13.73 24.03
N ARG A 261 2.35 12.87 23.49
CA ARG A 261 3.76 13.17 23.24
C ARG A 261 4.22 12.51 21.94
N VAL A 262 4.85 13.28 21.07
CA VAL A 262 5.42 12.79 19.81
C VAL A 262 6.94 12.81 19.81
N MET A 263 7.52 11.97 18.96
CA MET A 263 8.93 12.02 18.59
C MET A 263 9.09 12.08 17.06
N THR A 264 10.07 12.82 16.58
CA THR A 264 10.48 12.89 15.16
C THR A 264 11.98 12.58 15.02
N PHE A 265 12.40 12.14 13.85
CA PHE A 265 13.82 11.91 13.51
C PHE A 265 14.05 12.11 12.00
N GLU A 266 15.32 12.12 11.59
CA GLU A 266 15.72 12.29 10.19
C GLU A 266 16.25 10.98 9.59
N LEU A 267 16.15 10.85 8.26
CA LEU A 267 16.76 9.77 7.50
C LEU A 267 17.83 10.34 6.58
N ALA A 268 19.06 9.85 6.70
CA ALA A 268 20.03 9.91 5.62
C ALA A 268 19.58 8.93 4.52
N HIS A 269 19.43 9.44 3.30
CA HIS A 269 19.09 8.66 2.12
C HIS A 269 20.34 8.41 1.26
N GLN A 270 20.41 7.24 0.61
CA GLN A 270 21.47 6.95 -0.34
C GLN A 270 21.21 7.65 -1.68
N GLU A 271 22.25 8.24 -2.28
CA GLU A 271 22.13 8.85 -3.60
C GLU A 271 21.94 7.79 -4.68
N MET A 272 21.11 8.10 -5.69
CA MET A 272 20.85 7.19 -6.80
C MET A 272 22.05 7.13 -7.76
N PRO A 273 22.29 5.97 -8.40
CA PRO A 273 23.18 5.89 -9.54
C PRO A 273 22.81 6.89 -10.67
N PRO A 274 23.79 7.43 -11.40
CA PRO A 274 23.51 8.28 -12.56
C PRO A 274 22.57 7.62 -13.58
N GLY A 275 21.56 8.36 -14.02
CA GLY A 275 20.58 7.90 -15.00
C GLY A 275 19.59 6.84 -14.50
N TYR A 276 19.51 6.53 -13.19
CA TYR A 276 18.65 5.45 -12.64
C TYR A 276 17.21 5.45 -13.18
N ASN A 277 16.60 6.64 -13.34
CA ASN A 277 15.25 6.79 -13.87
C ASN A 277 15.08 6.36 -15.33
N SER A 278 16.14 6.43 -16.15
CA SER A 278 16.14 6.05 -17.56
C SER A 278 16.74 4.66 -17.82
N TRP A 279 17.01 3.86 -16.79
CA TRP A 279 17.50 2.50 -16.98
C TRP A 279 16.42 1.60 -17.61
N PRO A 280 16.76 0.76 -18.61
CA PRO A 280 15.82 -0.15 -19.25
C PRO A 280 15.47 -1.33 -18.35
N SER A 281 14.39 -2.05 -18.70
CA SER A 281 13.93 -3.24 -17.96
C SER A 281 14.98 -4.36 -17.88
N SER A 282 15.94 -4.43 -18.80
CA SER A 282 17.09 -5.35 -18.72
C SER A 282 18.00 -5.11 -17.50
N ARG A 283 17.98 -3.91 -16.90
CA ARG A 283 18.74 -3.57 -15.68
C ARG A 283 17.92 -3.69 -14.39
N THR A 284 16.76 -4.35 -14.42
CA THR A 284 15.88 -4.47 -13.23
C THR A 284 16.61 -5.12 -12.04
N SER A 285 17.48 -6.12 -12.27
CA SER A 285 18.29 -6.71 -11.18
C SER A 285 19.16 -5.66 -10.50
N GLU A 286 19.91 -4.87 -11.27
CA GLU A 286 20.81 -3.83 -10.73
C GLU A 286 20.04 -2.73 -9.97
N MET A 287 18.80 -2.43 -10.40
CA MET A 287 17.92 -1.52 -9.68
C MET A 287 17.51 -2.09 -8.31
N VAL A 288 17.24 -3.39 -8.24
CA VAL A 288 16.92 -4.12 -7.00
C VAL A 288 18.14 -4.24 -6.08
N ASP A 289 19.30 -4.61 -6.63
CA ASP A 289 20.59 -4.71 -5.95
C ASP A 289 20.99 -3.39 -5.27
N PHE A 290 20.58 -2.23 -5.83
CA PHE A 290 20.69 -0.93 -5.20
C PHE A 290 19.56 -0.64 -4.18
N ALA A 291 18.30 -0.91 -4.55
CA ALA A 291 17.14 -0.52 -3.76
C ALA A 291 17.07 -1.22 -2.40
N LEU A 292 17.44 -2.49 -2.31
CA LEU A 292 17.31 -3.29 -1.08
C LEU A 292 18.32 -2.89 0.02
N PRO A 293 19.62 -2.67 -0.28
CA PRO A 293 20.55 -2.02 0.65
C PRO A 293 20.10 -0.61 1.04
N ALA A 294 19.68 0.22 0.08
CA ALA A 294 19.27 1.61 0.34
C ALA A 294 18.02 1.71 1.24
N LEU A 295 17.07 0.77 1.13
CA LEU A 295 15.92 0.66 2.04
C LEU A 295 16.33 0.07 3.41
N SER A 296 17.24 -0.89 3.44
CA SER A 296 17.76 -1.46 4.68
C SER A 296 18.53 -0.42 5.50
N ALA A 297 19.35 0.42 4.87
CA ALA A 297 20.05 1.52 5.52
C ALA A 297 19.10 2.56 6.17
N GLN A 298 17.95 2.82 5.56
CA GLN A 298 16.90 3.66 6.17
C GLN A 298 16.23 2.96 7.37
N LEU A 299 15.93 1.66 7.25
CA LEU A 299 15.36 0.87 8.35
C LEU A 299 16.31 0.75 9.55
N GLN A 300 17.62 0.68 9.33
CA GLN A 300 18.64 0.64 10.38
C GLN A 300 18.75 1.96 11.16
N GLN A 301 18.42 3.08 10.54
CA GLN A 301 18.28 4.37 11.23
C GLN A 301 16.97 4.40 12.04
N ALA A 302 15.86 3.97 11.41
CA ALA A 302 14.55 3.90 12.05
C ALA A 302 14.48 2.90 13.23
N TYR A 303 15.30 1.86 13.23
CA TYR A 303 15.47 0.92 14.36
C TYR A 303 15.76 1.68 15.67
N TRP A 304 16.68 2.64 15.67
CA TRP A 304 16.99 3.42 16.87
C TRP A 304 15.88 4.40 17.23
N ALA A 305 15.18 4.95 16.24
CA ALA A 305 14.03 5.83 16.46
C ALA A 305 12.87 5.09 17.14
N LEU A 306 12.54 3.90 16.65
CA LEU A 306 11.49 3.03 17.19
C LEU A 306 11.84 2.57 18.62
N ALA A 307 13.10 2.21 18.88
CA ALA A 307 13.56 1.83 20.21
C ALA A 307 13.41 2.99 21.21
N LEU A 308 13.84 4.20 20.83
CA LEU A 308 13.80 5.39 21.67
C LEU A 308 12.36 5.90 21.90
N ALA A 309 11.51 5.88 20.87
CA ALA A 309 10.09 6.22 21.00
C ALA A 309 9.37 5.27 21.97
N MET A 310 9.62 3.97 21.83
CA MET A 310 9.08 2.93 22.72
C MET A 310 9.61 3.07 24.16
N ALA A 311 10.89 3.42 24.34
CA ALA A 311 11.48 3.67 25.66
C ALA A 311 10.88 4.89 26.37
N LEU A 312 10.56 5.96 25.63
CA LEU A 312 10.01 7.20 26.18
C LEU A 312 8.48 7.26 26.18
N ASN A 313 7.80 6.19 25.73
CA ASN A 313 6.35 6.14 25.49
C ASN A 313 5.85 7.34 24.66
N ARG A 314 6.51 7.60 23.53
CA ARG A 314 6.17 8.66 22.58
C ARG A 314 5.69 8.06 21.26
N THR A 315 4.66 8.65 20.67
CA THR A 315 4.22 8.33 19.31
C THR A 315 5.28 8.78 18.30
N LEU A 316 5.82 7.85 17.50
CA LEU A 316 6.84 8.15 16.51
C LEU A 316 6.22 8.65 15.20
N VAL A 317 6.42 9.91 14.88
CA VAL A 317 6.14 10.44 13.54
C VAL A 317 7.29 9.97 12.63
N LEU A 318 6.98 9.04 11.71
CA LEU A 318 7.95 8.48 10.78
C LEU A 318 8.29 9.51 9.69
N PRO A 319 9.58 9.81 9.42
CA PRO A 319 9.96 10.63 8.28
C PRO A 319 9.64 9.91 6.96
N GLN A 320 9.66 10.66 5.87
CA GLN A 320 9.42 10.08 4.54
C GLN A 320 10.60 9.18 4.14
N PHE A 321 10.34 7.88 4.06
CA PHE A 321 11.25 6.92 3.46
C PHE A 321 11.27 7.11 1.94
N ARG A 322 12.42 6.87 1.32
CA ARG A 322 12.63 6.92 -0.13
C ARG A 322 12.70 5.52 -0.71
N CYS A 323 11.78 5.24 -1.63
CA CYS A 323 11.71 4.00 -2.39
C CYS A 323 12.39 4.19 -3.76
N TYR A 324 13.31 3.29 -4.08
CA TYR A 324 13.97 3.21 -5.40
C TYR A 324 13.39 2.11 -6.28
N CYS A 325 12.44 1.34 -5.75
CA CYS A 325 11.77 0.28 -6.46
C CYS A 325 10.35 0.11 -5.92
N ALA A 326 9.42 -0.24 -6.80
CA ALA A 326 8.06 -0.60 -6.42
C ALA A 326 8.02 -2.02 -5.86
N LYS A 327 7.39 -2.19 -4.70
CA LYS A 327 7.08 -3.50 -4.15
C LYS A 327 5.72 -3.95 -4.67
N ASN A 328 5.64 -5.18 -5.19
CA ASN A 328 4.37 -5.76 -5.62
C ASN A 328 4.33 -7.27 -5.31
N TRP A 329 3.18 -7.91 -5.54
CA TRP A 329 3.03 -9.37 -5.42
C TRP A 329 3.39 -10.13 -6.71
N PHE A 330 3.69 -9.41 -7.80
CA PHE A 330 4.28 -9.92 -9.04
C PHE A 330 5.55 -9.14 -9.39
N ALA A 331 6.35 -9.67 -10.33
CA ALA A 331 7.62 -9.07 -10.74
C ALA A 331 7.42 -7.65 -11.30
N THR A 332 8.31 -6.73 -10.92
CA THR A 332 8.36 -5.38 -11.50
C THR A 332 9.32 -5.33 -12.67
N SER A 333 9.20 -4.30 -13.51
CA SER A 333 10.01 -4.11 -14.72
C SER A 333 10.56 -2.69 -14.71
N ALA A 334 11.89 -2.55 -14.83
CA ALA A 334 12.61 -1.32 -14.49
C ALA A 334 12.19 -0.76 -13.11
N CYS A 335 12.00 -1.69 -12.15
CA CYS A 335 11.52 -1.42 -10.80
C CYS A 335 10.15 -0.75 -10.66
N ARG A 336 9.33 -0.74 -11.72
CA ARG A 336 7.98 -0.15 -11.77
C ARG A 336 6.90 -1.22 -11.98
N ILE A 337 5.67 -0.92 -11.57
CA ILE A 337 4.52 -1.82 -11.80
C ILE A 337 4.11 -1.71 -13.28
N ASN A 338 3.92 -2.85 -13.96
CA ASN A 338 3.49 -2.95 -15.36
C ASN A 338 4.40 -2.27 -16.42
N SER A 339 5.63 -1.89 -16.08
CA SER A 339 6.56 -1.17 -16.96
C SER A 339 6.12 0.24 -17.39
N GLU A 340 5.21 0.87 -16.63
CA GLU A 340 4.93 2.30 -16.76
C GLU A 340 6.20 3.14 -16.58
N ARG A 341 6.20 4.39 -17.06
CA ARG A 341 7.40 5.25 -17.11
C ARG A 341 7.26 6.59 -16.39
N ASP A 342 6.11 6.85 -15.78
CA ASP A 342 5.78 8.13 -15.14
C ASP A 342 6.25 8.17 -13.67
N THR A 343 6.41 7.02 -13.00
CA THR A 343 7.08 6.99 -11.70
C THR A 343 8.53 7.45 -11.82
N VAL A 344 8.84 8.54 -11.13
CA VAL A 344 10.19 9.06 -10.93
C VAL A 344 10.70 8.59 -9.56
N PHE A 345 11.87 7.95 -9.56
CA PHE A 345 12.61 7.61 -8.35
C PHE A 345 13.49 8.76 -7.86
N PRO A 346 13.74 8.88 -6.55
CA PRO A 346 13.06 8.15 -5.48
C PRO A 346 11.66 8.69 -5.25
N PHE A 347 10.69 7.80 -5.02
CA PHE A 347 9.33 8.21 -4.65
C PHE A 347 9.07 8.04 -3.14
N PRO A 348 8.07 8.75 -2.57
CA PRO A 348 7.62 8.55 -1.18
C PRO A 348 7.21 7.10 -0.92
N CYS A 349 8.01 6.38 -0.14
CA CYS A 349 7.89 4.94 0.04
C CYS A 349 6.66 4.61 0.93
N PRO A 350 5.62 3.91 0.42
CA PRO A 350 4.47 3.52 1.24
C PRO A 350 4.90 2.67 2.43
N LEU A 351 4.25 2.82 3.59
CA LEU A 351 4.63 2.09 4.81
C LEU A 351 4.68 0.56 4.58
N SER A 352 3.81 0.03 3.70
CA SER A 352 3.73 -1.38 3.33
C SER A 352 4.94 -1.92 2.54
N HIS A 353 5.78 -1.03 2.01
CA HIS A 353 7.03 -1.39 1.33
C HIS A 353 8.15 -1.72 2.33
N ILE A 354 8.16 -1.07 3.49
CA ILE A 354 9.22 -1.16 4.51
C ILE A 354 8.79 -1.94 5.77
N PHE A 355 7.51 -1.90 6.12
CA PHE A 355 6.92 -2.63 7.24
C PHE A 355 5.71 -3.47 6.79
N ARG A 356 5.40 -4.52 7.56
CA ARG A 356 4.12 -5.24 7.50
C ARG A 356 3.10 -4.39 8.26
N SER A 357 2.47 -3.42 7.57
CA SER A 357 1.61 -2.39 8.18
C SER A 357 0.58 -2.96 9.15
N LYS A 358 -0.03 -4.12 8.83
CA LYS A 358 -0.94 -4.84 9.75
C LYS A 358 -0.33 -5.05 11.13
N LEU A 359 0.87 -5.60 11.20
CA LEU A 359 1.53 -5.96 12.47
C LEU A 359 2.03 -4.72 13.21
N LEU A 360 2.63 -3.77 12.49
CA LEU A 360 3.12 -2.53 13.10
C LEU A 360 1.96 -1.71 13.70
N LEU A 361 0.89 -1.49 12.91
CA LEU A 361 -0.26 -0.69 13.33
C LEU A 361 -1.23 -1.45 14.27
N SER A 362 -1.06 -2.76 14.46
CA SER A 362 -1.77 -3.53 15.49
C SER A 362 -0.95 -3.72 16.79
N GLY A 363 0.15 -2.99 16.96
CA GLY A 363 0.95 -3.02 18.19
C GLY A 363 1.80 -4.28 18.39
N GLU A 364 2.13 -5.02 17.33
CA GLU A 364 2.98 -6.22 17.42
C GLU A 364 4.48 -5.91 17.49
N LEU A 365 4.86 -4.65 17.26
CA LEU A 365 6.15 -4.12 17.70
C LEU A 365 6.04 -3.75 19.18
N ARG A 366 6.17 -4.77 20.03
CA ARG A 366 6.07 -4.65 21.49
C ARG A 366 7.15 -5.47 22.19
N VAL A 367 7.53 -5.04 23.39
CA VAL A 367 8.46 -5.73 24.29
C VAL A 367 7.89 -5.75 25.70
N GLU A 368 8.27 -6.77 26.45
CA GLU A 368 7.92 -6.91 27.86
C GLU A 368 8.89 -6.07 28.71
N ASP A 369 8.34 -5.25 29.61
CA ASP A 369 9.10 -4.48 30.58
C ASP A 369 9.00 -5.12 31.96
N SER A 370 10.05 -5.84 32.33
CA SER A 370 10.21 -6.44 33.66
C SER A 370 10.33 -5.42 34.80
N ARG A 371 10.62 -4.15 34.48
CA ARG A 371 10.91 -3.07 35.43
C ARG A 371 10.33 -1.74 34.93
N PRO A 372 9.00 -1.59 34.81
CA PRO A 372 8.39 -0.39 34.24
C PRO A 372 8.79 0.86 35.02
N HIS A 373 9.20 1.92 34.30
CA HIS A 373 9.52 3.20 34.93
C HIS A 373 8.22 3.81 35.52
N PRO A 374 8.19 4.24 36.80
CA PRO A 374 6.94 4.57 37.50
C PRO A 374 6.03 5.58 36.77
N ARG A 375 6.62 6.52 36.04
CA ARG A 375 5.89 7.57 35.31
C ARG A 375 5.36 7.17 33.93
N LEU A 376 5.74 6.00 33.41
CA LEU A 376 5.13 5.48 32.18
C LEU A 376 3.75 4.85 32.42
N GLY A 377 3.39 4.62 33.69
CA GLY A 377 2.16 3.98 34.11
C GLY A 377 2.13 2.48 33.78
N PRO A 378 1.11 1.75 34.28
CA PRO A 378 0.81 0.43 33.76
C PRO A 378 0.30 0.57 32.32
N SER A 379 0.93 -0.12 31.38
CA SER A 379 0.41 -0.27 30.02
C SER A 379 -0.99 -0.92 30.08
N PRO A 380 -1.99 -0.48 29.29
CA PRO A 380 -3.39 -0.93 29.42
C PRO A 380 -3.68 -2.40 29.05
N SER A 381 -2.67 -3.27 29.01
CA SER A 381 -2.78 -4.70 28.70
C SER A 381 -2.76 -5.59 29.95
N VAL A 382 -3.87 -6.30 30.16
CA VAL A 382 -3.98 -7.67 30.74
C VAL A 382 -2.98 -8.06 31.84
N GLN A 383 -3.45 -8.05 33.08
CA GLN A 383 -2.99 -8.90 34.20
C GLN A 383 -1.48 -9.19 34.28
N GLY A 384 -0.71 -8.18 34.72
CA GLY A 384 0.59 -8.41 35.38
C GLY A 384 1.86 -8.27 34.54
N THR A 385 1.77 -8.05 33.22
CA THR A 385 2.96 -7.78 32.37
C THR A 385 2.87 -6.40 31.71
N ALA A 386 3.86 -5.54 31.95
CA ALA A 386 3.90 -4.20 31.37
C ALA A 386 4.50 -4.24 29.95
N TRP A 387 3.64 -4.25 28.93
CA TRP A 387 4.09 -4.22 27.54
C TRP A 387 4.34 -2.79 27.06
N ARG A 388 5.57 -2.49 26.61
CA ARG A 388 5.82 -1.27 25.81
C ARG A 388 5.47 -1.57 24.35
N VAL A 389 4.73 -0.68 23.71
CA VAL A 389 4.29 -0.82 22.31
C VAL A 389 4.77 0.39 21.52
N ALA A 390 5.30 0.18 20.31
CA ALA A 390 5.62 1.29 19.42
C ALA A 390 4.34 1.80 18.75
N ASP A 391 3.97 3.06 19.04
CA ASP A 391 2.94 3.79 18.30
C ASP A 391 3.58 4.65 17.20
N VAL A 392 2.98 4.71 16.01
CA VAL A 392 3.55 5.40 14.83
C VAL A 392 2.53 6.24 14.07
N ARG A 393 3.00 7.32 13.43
CA ARG A 393 2.22 8.18 12.51
C ARG A 393 2.99 8.44 11.22
N GLU A 394 2.29 8.77 10.15
CA GLU A 394 2.85 9.18 8.86
C GLU A 394 3.70 10.45 8.92
N SER A 395 4.57 10.62 7.93
CA SER A 395 5.38 11.84 7.75
C SER A 395 4.54 13.12 7.61
N ALA A 396 3.32 13.03 7.08
CA ALA A 396 2.40 14.13 6.94
C ALA A 396 1.72 14.54 8.27
N PHE A 397 1.85 13.76 9.35
CA PHE A 397 1.02 13.90 10.56
C PHE A 397 1.08 15.29 11.19
N LEU A 398 2.26 15.88 11.36
CA LEU A 398 2.40 17.23 11.95
C LEU A 398 1.97 18.36 11.00
N ASN A 399 1.84 18.07 9.71
CA ASN A 399 1.34 19.01 8.70
C ASN A 399 -0.16 18.83 8.43
N ASN A 400 -0.79 17.80 9.01
CA ASN A 400 -2.21 17.51 8.80
C ASN A 400 -3.08 18.57 9.50
N PRO A 401 -4.02 19.24 8.81
CA PRO A 401 -4.86 20.28 9.40
C PRO A 401 -5.77 19.79 10.53
N ARG A 402 -5.93 18.46 10.71
CA ARG A 402 -6.69 17.85 11.82
C ARG A 402 -5.84 17.55 13.06
N THR A 403 -4.51 17.48 12.93
CA THR A 403 -3.60 17.29 14.07
C THR A 403 -3.70 18.47 15.02
N GLU A 404 -3.75 18.18 16.33
CA GLU A 404 -3.97 19.18 17.38
C GLU A 404 -3.04 20.39 17.20
N GLU A 405 -3.59 21.59 17.27
CA GLU A 405 -2.84 22.83 17.02
C GLU A 405 -1.64 22.98 17.98
N SER A 406 -1.83 22.60 19.24
CA SER A 406 -0.77 22.62 20.26
C SER A 406 0.33 21.56 20.03
N LEU A 407 0.14 20.59 19.13
CA LEU A 407 1.20 19.70 18.63
C LEU A 407 1.91 20.28 17.41
N ARG A 408 1.16 20.86 16.46
CA ARG A 408 1.74 21.42 15.22
C ARG A 408 2.68 22.58 15.50
N PHE A 409 2.26 23.47 16.40
CA PHE A 409 2.99 24.69 16.75
C PHE A 409 3.78 24.59 18.06
N ALA A 410 3.89 23.40 18.67
CA ALA A 410 4.70 23.20 19.86
C ALA A 410 6.18 23.50 19.63
N THR A 411 6.81 24.09 20.66
CA THR A 411 8.26 24.20 20.78
C THR A 411 8.93 22.85 20.57
N ARG A 412 9.87 22.77 19.63
CA ARG A 412 10.59 21.55 19.29
C ARG A 412 11.84 21.42 20.16
N TYR A 413 11.90 20.37 20.96
CA TYR A 413 13.08 20.06 21.77
C TYR A 413 13.99 19.11 21.00
N VAL A 414 15.19 19.58 20.64
CA VAL A 414 16.17 18.87 19.81
C VAL A 414 17.18 18.15 20.70
N LEU A 415 17.08 16.82 20.76
CA LEU A 415 17.96 15.97 21.57
C LEU A 415 19.19 15.54 20.77
N ARG A 416 20.38 15.90 21.24
CA ARG A 416 21.67 15.62 20.60
C ARG A 416 22.70 15.19 21.64
N VAL A 417 23.72 14.44 21.21
CA VAL A 417 24.96 14.28 21.98
C VAL A 417 25.94 15.36 21.56
N ARG A 418 26.61 16.00 22.53
CA ARG A 418 27.70 16.94 22.30
C ARG A 418 28.76 16.25 21.45
N SER A 419 29.01 16.80 20.26
CA SER A 419 30.18 16.38 19.49
C SER A 419 31.42 16.63 20.35
N ARG A 420 32.21 15.59 20.63
CA ARG A 420 33.60 15.77 21.09
C ARG A 420 34.28 16.53 19.96
N GLY A 421 34.54 17.81 20.19
CA GLY A 421 34.85 18.76 19.13
C GLY A 421 36.03 18.29 18.30
N GLY A 422 35.92 18.44 16.97
CA GLY A 422 37.06 18.36 16.05
C GLY A 422 38.00 19.55 16.18
N GLY A 423 38.27 19.99 17.42
CA GLY A 423 39.29 20.98 17.74
C GLY A 423 40.63 20.27 17.90
N ALA A 424 41.26 19.95 16.77
CA ALA A 424 42.60 19.38 16.74
C ALA A 424 43.71 20.44 16.68
N ASP A 425 43.37 21.71 16.38
CA ASP A 425 44.34 22.73 15.97
C ASP A 425 44.50 23.94 16.92
N ASP A 426 43.81 23.99 18.06
CA ASP A 426 44.00 25.06 19.08
C ASP A 426 44.70 24.52 20.34
N ALA A 427 46.01 24.30 20.21
CA ALA A 427 46.89 23.96 21.33
C ALA A 427 47.15 25.20 22.20
N GLY A 428 46.25 25.49 23.16
CA GLY A 428 46.17 26.78 23.86
C GLY A 428 46.01 26.74 25.39
N ASN A 429 46.93 26.08 26.10
CA ASN A 429 47.34 26.38 27.49
C ASN A 429 46.34 26.19 28.68
N GLY A 430 46.63 25.20 29.52
CA GLY A 430 46.67 25.34 30.99
C GLY A 430 45.37 25.63 31.78
N GLY A 431 44.69 24.58 32.26
CA GLY A 431 43.60 24.74 33.24
C GLY A 431 43.02 23.43 33.79
N SER A 432 43.66 22.83 34.78
CA SER A 432 43.11 21.66 35.49
C SER A 432 42.03 22.07 36.49
N SER A 433 40.76 22.06 36.08
CA SER A 433 39.60 22.21 36.96
C SER A 433 38.66 21.01 36.90
N SER A 434 38.22 20.56 38.07
CA SER A 434 37.40 19.35 38.26
C SER A 434 36.09 19.36 37.47
N SER A 435 35.80 18.22 36.84
CA SER A 435 34.58 17.97 36.06
C SER A 435 33.35 17.87 36.96
N SER A 436 32.74 19.01 37.28
CA SER A 436 31.35 19.05 37.70
C SER A 436 30.43 18.99 36.48
N ASN A 437 29.36 18.19 36.55
CA ASN A 437 28.35 18.11 35.49
C ASN A 437 27.49 19.38 35.48
N ARG A 438 28.04 20.50 34.97
CA ARG A 438 27.31 21.75 34.78
C ARG A 438 26.60 21.71 33.42
N TRP A 439 25.29 21.52 33.50
CA TRP A 439 24.37 21.55 32.36
C TRP A 439 24.25 23.00 31.85
N SER A 440 24.13 23.17 30.54
CA SER A 440 23.97 24.46 29.89
C SER A 440 22.64 24.48 29.16
N HIS A 441 21.61 25.06 29.79
CA HIS A 441 20.45 25.55 29.07
C HIS A 441 20.92 26.74 28.24
N ASN A 442 21.12 26.50 26.94
CA ASN A 442 21.66 27.49 26.03
C ASN A 442 20.51 28.40 25.52
N ASP A 443 19.86 29.10 26.45
CA ASP A 443 18.81 30.11 26.19
C ASP A 443 19.43 31.37 25.55
N LYS A 444 20.01 31.22 24.36
CA LYS A 444 20.36 32.35 23.49
C LYS A 444 19.09 32.88 22.82
N ASN A 445 18.29 33.59 23.62
CA ASN A 445 17.35 34.57 23.10
C ASN A 445 18.15 35.77 22.59
N ASP A 446 18.60 35.72 21.34
CA ASP A 446 19.14 36.90 20.67
C ASP A 446 17.99 37.87 20.39
N TYR A 447 17.97 38.96 21.16
CA TYR A 447 16.89 39.95 21.17
C TYR A 447 17.10 40.94 20.02
N GLY A 448 16.26 40.90 18.97
CA GLY A 448 16.37 41.93 17.93
C GLY A 448 15.78 41.68 16.55
N SER A 449 14.61 41.04 16.41
CA SER A 449 13.80 41.26 15.20
C SER A 449 12.31 41.19 15.51
N SER A 450 11.63 42.32 15.37
CA SER A 450 10.19 42.44 15.55
C SER A 450 9.47 42.12 14.24
N ASP A 451 9.38 40.85 13.89
CA ASP A 451 8.40 40.36 12.92
C ASP A 451 7.48 39.35 13.62
N SER A 452 6.18 39.49 13.39
CA SER A 452 5.13 38.69 14.00
C SER A 452 4.99 37.32 13.33
N ASP A 453 6.08 36.57 13.29
CA ASP A 453 6.07 35.18 12.83
C ASP A 453 5.61 34.27 13.99
N SER A 454 4.71 33.33 13.71
CA SER A 454 4.15 32.39 14.69
C SER A 454 5.14 31.25 14.97
N GLY A 455 6.37 31.64 15.33
CA GLY A 455 7.55 30.79 15.26
C GLY A 455 7.51 29.62 16.23
N THR A 456 7.55 28.40 15.68
CA THR A 456 7.82 27.20 16.47
C THR A 456 9.22 27.29 17.07
N GLY A 457 9.30 27.73 18.32
CA GLY A 457 10.56 27.84 19.05
C GLY A 457 11.34 26.51 19.04
N THR A 458 12.65 26.58 18.96
CA THR A 458 13.52 25.40 19.06
C THR A 458 14.39 25.52 20.31
N ARG A 459 14.45 24.43 21.10
CA ARG A 459 15.30 24.31 22.30
C ARG A 459 16.18 23.09 22.16
N GLU A 460 17.42 23.11 22.65
CA GLU A 460 18.31 21.95 22.60
C GLU A 460 18.41 21.23 23.95
N ILE A 461 18.43 19.89 23.91
CA ILE A 461 18.82 19.03 25.03
C ILE A 461 20.13 18.36 24.62
N VAL A 462 21.23 18.73 25.27
CA VAL A 462 22.57 18.28 24.91
C VAL A 462 23.11 17.29 25.93
N LEU A 463 23.24 16.03 25.52
CA LEU A 463 23.86 14.97 26.31
C LEU A 463 25.38 15.02 26.19
N ASP A 464 26.07 14.59 27.24
CA ASP A 464 27.53 14.37 27.30
C ASP A 464 27.99 13.14 26.51
N ARG A 465 27.17 12.10 26.48
CA ARG A 465 27.41 10.82 25.79
C ARG A 465 26.10 10.13 25.39
N PRO A 466 26.15 9.08 24.54
CA PRO A 466 25.02 8.18 24.37
C PRO A 466 24.59 7.55 25.69
N ARG A 467 23.29 7.30 25.83
CA ARG A 467 22.63 6.84 27.07
C ARG A 467 21.76 5.61 26.80
N THR A 468 21.63 4.73 27.80
CA THR A 468 20.71 3.58 27.73
C THR A 468 19.24 4.03 27.78
N ASP A 469 18.31 3.14 27.42
CA ASP A 469 16.87 3.41 27.54
C ASP A 469 16.47 3.90 28.94
N ARG A 470 17.08 3.34 30.00
CA ARG A 470 16.84 3.74 31.40
C ARG A 470 17.40 5.10 31.74
N GLU A 471 18.67 5.37 31.41
CA GLU A 471 19.25 6.69 31.61
C GLU A 471 18.48 7.80 30.86
N LEU A 472 17.90 7.48 29.70
CA LEU A 472 17.04 8.39 28.95
C LEU A 472 15.65 8.55 29.58
N GLN A 473 15.09 7.51 30.20
CA GLN A 473 13.86 7.61 30.99
C GLN A 473 14.06 8.50 32.22
N ASP A 474 15.10 8.23 33.01
CA ASP A 474 15.42 8.95 34.24
C ASP A 474 15.68 10.45 33.96
N LEU A 475 16.21 10.78 32.77
CA LEU A 475 16.43 12.15 32.32
C LEU A 475 15.18 12.83 31.73
N LEU A 476 14.46 12.16 30.82
CA LEU A 476 13.45 12.79 29.94
C LEU A 476 12.00 12.56 30.40
N LEU A 477 11.79 11.82 31.49
CA LEU A 477 10.50 11.65 32.14
C LEU A 477 10.41 12.42 33.47
N THR A 478 11.26 13.42 33.70
CA THR A 478 11.17 14.32 34.87
C THR A 478 10.04 15.36 34.68
N PRO A 479 9.60 16.06 35.75
CA PRO A 479 8.60 17.14 35.63
C PRO A 479 8.98 18.23 34.63
N GLU A 480 10.27 18.53 34.49
CA GLU A 480 10.80 19.54 33.57
C GLU A 480 10.48 19.19 32.09
N TYR A 481 10.60 17.90 31.74
CA TYR A 481 10.37 17.42 30.37
C TYR A 481 8.95 16.89 30.13
N ASP A 482 8.09 16.86 31.15
CA ASP A 482 6.71 16.39 31.01
C ASP A 482 5.87 17.26 30.05
N ALA A 483 6.20 18.55 29.96
CA ALA A 483 5.59 19.52 29.04
C ALA A 483 6.11 19.41 27.58
N VAL A 484 7.16 18.63 27.31
CA VAL A 484 7.72 18.49 25.96
C VAL A 484 6.80 17.64 25.09
N ARG A 485 5.87 18.31 24.40
CA ARG A 485 4.96 17.70 23.41
C ARG A 485 5.74 17.11 22.22
N VAL A 486 6.69 17.86 21.64
CA VAL A 486 7.46 17.46 20.45
C VAL A 486 8.95 17.31 20.77
N LEU A 487 9.43 16.05 20.75
CA LEU A 487 10.85 15.72 20.82
C LEU A 487 11.38 15.45 19.41
N HIS A 488 12.43 16.14 19.00
CA HIS A 488 13.12 15.90 17.74
C HIS A 488 14.50 15.30 18.00
N VAL A 489 14.79 14.15 17.40
CA VAL A 489 16.04 13.41 17.61
C VAL A 489 16.65 13.15 16.23
N PRO A 490 17.47 14.06 15.67
CA PRO A 490 17.92 13.98 14.27
C PRO A 490 18.56 12.64 13.92
N ARG A 491 19.44 12.14 14.80
CA ARG A 491 20.15 10.86 14.64
C ARG A 491 20.00 10.01 15.91
N PRO A 492 18.92 9.23 16.07
CA PRO A 492 18.65 8.47 17.30
C PRO A 492 19.76 7.49 17.68
N ALA A 493 20.44 6.91 16.70
CA ALA A 493 21.62 6.05 16.87
C ALA A 493 22.80 6.72 17.59
N THR A 494 22.86 8.07 17.62
CA THR A 494 23.88 8.81 18.35
C THR A 494 23.50 9.08 19.81
N VAL A 495 22.20 9.04 20.13
CA VAL A 495 21.64 9.38 21.44
C VAL A 495 21.45 8.14 22.31
N MET A 496 20.97 7.04 21.73
CA MET A 496 20.68 5.80 22.42
C MET A 496 21.83 4.79 22.27
N SER A 497 22.37 4.30 23.38
CA SER A 497 23.42 3.27 23.39
C SER A 497 22.86 1.83 23.36
N GLY A 498 21.57 1.66 23.63
CA GLY A 498 20.90 0.37 23.71
C GLY A 498 19.84 0.31 24.82
N PHE A 499 19.26 -0.87 25.01
CA PHE A 499 18.47 -1.17 26.20
C PHE A 499 19.40 -1.61 27.33
N ALA A 500 19.11 -1.17 28.56
CA ALA A 500 19.86 -1.62 29.76
C ALA A 500 19.55 -3.08 30.11
N ASP A 501 18.44 -3.62 29.60
CA ASP A 501 18.04 -5.02 29.76
C ASP A 501 18.28 -5.79 28.44
N ALA A 502 19.21 -6.76 28.49
CA ALA A 502 19.61 -7.54 27.33
C ALA A 502 18.47 -8.43 26.78
N LEU A 503 17.57 -8.91 27.64
CA LEU A 503 16.43 -9.71 27.23
C LEU A 503 15.41 -8.84 26.49
N MET A 504 15.11 -7.64 27.02
CA MET A 504 14.28 -6.65 26.31
C MET A 504 14.88 -6.30 24.94
N TRP A 505 16.20 -6.17 24.84
CA TRP A 505 16.87 -5.90 23.55
C TRP A 505 16.70 -7.06 22.55
N GLN A 506 16.80 -8.32 23.01
CA GLN A 506 16.59 -9.50 22.17
C GLN A 506 15.13 -9.65 21.73
N GLN A 507 14.17 -9.35 22.61
CA GLN A 507 12.76 -9.25 22.27
C GLN A 507 12.54 -8.16 21.20
N TYR A 508 13.11 -6.97 21.40
CA TYR A 508 13.03 -5.84 20.48
C TYR A 508 13.55 -6.19 19.08
N ASP A 509 14.75 -6.75 18.97
CA ASP A 509 15.33 -7.18 17.68
C ASP A 509 14.40 -8.15 16.93
N THR A 510 13.79 -9.07 17.67
CA THR A 510 12.89 -10.08 17.12
C THR A 510 11.55 -9.46 16.70
N ALA A 511 11.01 -8.52 17.47
CA ALA A 511 9.79 -7.78 17.16
C ALA A 511 9.97 -6.87 15.93
N VAL A 512 11.07 -6.11 15.83
CA VAL A 512 11.37 -5.26 14.65
C VAL A 512 11.49 -6.12 13.40
N GLN A 513 12.24 -7.22 13.45
CA GLN A 513 12.34 -8.14 12.32
C GLN A 513 10.98 -8.72 11.91
N ARG A 514 10.08 -9.02 12.88
CA ARG A 514 8.73 -9.56 12.62
C ARG A 514 7.81 -8.55 11.95
N VAL A 515 7.89 -7.26 12.31
CA VAL A 515 7.09 -6.18 11.68
C VAL A 515 7.75 -5.60 10.42
N THR A 516 9.01 -5.89 10.13
CA THR A 516 9.67 -5.46 8.88
C THR A 516 9.10 -6.18 7.66
N ALA A 517 9.02 -5.48 6.53
CA ALA A 517 8.53 -6.04 5.28
C ALA A 517 9.48 -7.10 4.69
N THR A 518 8.91 -8.21 4.22
CA THR A 518 9.54 -9.06 3.21
C THR A 518 9.41 -8.40 1.84
N TRP A 519 10.47 -8.51 1.04
CA TRP A 519 10.53 -8.08 -0.36
C TRP A 519 10.65 -9.29 -1.30
N CYS A 520 10.04 -9.19 -2.47
CA CYS A 520 10.09 -10.21 -3.51
C CYS A 520 10.17 -9.50 -4.86
N CYS A 521 11.33 -9.47 -5.50
CA CYS A 521 11.49 -8.86 -6.83
C CYS A 521 11.36 -9.88 -7.95
N HIS A 522 11.93 -11.07 -7.76
CA HIS A 522 12.03 -12.07 -8.80
C HIS A 522 10.73 -12.85 -8.97
N SER A 523 10.36 -13.09 -10.23
CA SER A 523 9.41 -14.15 -10.55
C SER A 523 9.96 -15.50 -10.08
N THR A 524 9.09 -16.50 -9.91
CA THR A 524 9.50 -17.87 -9.54
C THR A 524 10.53 -18.45 -10.53
N ARG A 525 10.49 -18.03 -11.80
CA ARG A 525 11.42 -18.45 -12.84
C ARG A 525 12.79 -17.78 -12.70
N GLU A 526 12.83 -16.46 -12.49
CA GLU A 526 14.10 -15.75 -12.28
C GLU A 526 14.79 -16.17 -10.98
N ALA A 527 14.03 -16.35 -9.89
CA ALA A 527 14.58 -16.85 -8.63
C ALA A 527 15.24 -18.23 -8.81
N ALA A 528 14.60 -19.12 -9.59
CA ALA A 528 15.17 -20.43 -9.93
C ALA A 528 16.40 -20.33 -10.85
N LEU A 529 16.43 -19.40 -11.82
CA LEU A 529 17.56 -19.21 -12.73
C LEU A 529 18.79 -18.60 -12.06
N HIS A 530 18.60 -17.71 -11.07
CA HIS A 530 19.70 -17.05 -10.36
C HIS A 530 20.13 -17.79 -9.06
N GLY A 531 19.53 -18.95 -8.76
CA GLY A 531 19.79 -19.69 -7.52
C GLY A 531 19.41 -18.94 -6.25
N GLY A 532 18.64 -17.84 -6.38
CA GLY A 532 18.32 -16.92 -5.30
C GLY A 532 17.15 -17.39 -4.45
N SER A 533 17.18 -17.10 -3.15
CA SER A 533 16.01 -17.32 -2.31
C SER A 533 14.85 -16.42 -2.78
N ARG A 534 13.64 -16.97 -2.88
CA ARG A 534 12.44 -16.31 -3.45
C ARG A 534 11.95 -15.07 -2.68
N ARG A 535 12.63 -14.69 -1.59
CA ARG A 535 12.20 -13.69 -0.60
C ARG A 535 13.42 -13.00 -0.01
N GLU A 536 13.75 -11.82 -0.51
CA GLU A 536 14.76 -10.98 0.12
C GLU A 536 14.16 -10.24 1.31
N ARG A 537 14.81 -10.34 2.46
CA ARG A 537 14.36 -9.68 3.69
C ARG A 537 15.16 -8.40 3.86
N LEU A 538 14.47 -7.27 3.93
CA LEU A 538 15.07 -6.02 4.37
C LEU A 538 15.73 -6.24 5.74
N GLN A 539 16.89 -5.63 5.97
CA GLN A 539 17.71 -5.86 7.15
C GLN A 539 17.59 -4.67 8.13
N PRO A 540 16.64 -4.70 9.09
CA PRO A 540 16.39 -3.56 9.96
C PRO A 540 17.37 -3.48 11.14
N LEU A 541 18.09 -4.57 11.46
CA LEU A 541 19.09 -4.56 12.51
C LEU A 541 20.33 -3.80 12.02
N PRO A 542 20.87 -2.83 12.80
CA PRO A 542 22.16 -2.22 12.52
C PRO A 542 23.28 -3.28 12.42
N PRO A 543 24.36 -3.05 11.64
CA PRO A 543 25.42 -4.05 11.45
C PRO A 543 26.03 -4.60 12.75
N SER A 544 26.21 -3.74 13.76
CA SER A 544 26.68 -4.15 15.09
C SER A 544 25.75 -5.15 15.79
N ARG A 545 24.43 -5.04 15.60
CA ARG A 545 23.44 -6.00 16.12
C ARG A 545 23.37 -7.29 15.32
N GLN A 546 23.63 -7.24 14.02
CA GLN A 546 23.74 -8.44 13.19
C GLN A 546 24.92 -9.31 13.65
N GLN A 547 26.11 -8.71 13.79
CA GLN A 547 27.31 -9.37 14.29
C GLN A 547 27.10 -10.02 15.67
N GLN A 548 26.51 -9.29 16.62
CA GLN A 548 26.22 -9.79 17.98
C GLN A 548 25.25 -10.98 18.02
N ARG A 549 24.41 -11.18 16.98
CA ARG A 549 23.51 -12.34 16.87
C ARG A 549 24.10 -13.50 16.06
N GLY A 550 25.36 -13.43 15.65
CA GLY A 550 25.97 -14.43 14.77
C GLY A 550 25.35 -14.45 13.36
N PHE A 551 24.73 -13.35 12.91
CA PHE A 551 24.32 -13.21 11.52
C PHE A 551 25.57 -12.98 10.66
N ASP A 552 26.17 -14.07 10.22
CA ASP A 552 27.27 -14.03 9.28
C ASP A 552 26.76 -13.54 7.92
N SER A 553 27.23 -12.37 7.49
CA SER A 553 26.68 -11.66 6.31
C SER A 553 26.80 -12.46 5.00
N THR A 554 27.77 -13.36 4.95
CA THR A 554 28.01 -14.35 3.88
C THR A 554 26.92 -15.41 3.79
N SER A 555 26.28 -15.77 4.91
CA SER A 555 25.25 -16.81 5.00
C SER A 555 23.90 -16.39 4.37
N SER A 556 23.67 -15.07 4.23
CA SER A 556 22.44 -14.52 3.65
C SER A 556 22.19 -14.90 2.19
N ARG A 557 23.20 -15.38 1.45
CA ARG A 557 23.02 -15.86 0.06
C ARG A 557 22.70 -17.35 -0.07
N THR A 558 22.86 -18.15 0.99
CA THR A 558 22.77 -19.62 0.91
C THR A 558 21.87 -20.27 1.96
N ALA A 559 21.57 -19.61 3.08
CA ALA A 559 20.91 -20.23 4.24
C ALA A 559 19.42 -19.81 4.42
N VAL A 560 18.55 -20.14 3.46
CA VAL A 560 17.07 -20.06 3.66
C VAL A 560 16.38 -21.36 3.22
N ALA A 561 16.97 -22.51 3.57
CA ALA A 561 16.41 -23.85 3.29
C ALA A 561 15.76 -24.53 4.52
N GLY A 562 15.96 -24.00 5.74
CA GLY A 562 15.71 -24.75 6.99
C GLY A 562 14.58 -24.29 7.92
N ILE A 563 13.95 -23.13 7.69
CA ILE A 563 12.89 -22.63 8.59
C ILE A 563 11.52 -22.83 7.92
N ALA A 564 10.81 -23.87 8.36
CA ALA A 564 9.41 -24.11 8.01
C ALA A 564 8.51 -23.03 8.64
N VAL A 565 8.35 -21.91 7.95
CA VAL A 565 7.31 -20.92 8.26
C VAL A 565 5.97 -21.51 7.87
N ALA A 566 5.06 -21.65 8.84
CA ALA A 566 3.72 -22.17 8.61
C ALA A 566 3.00 -21.40 7.48
N PRO A 567 2.21 -22.08 6.62
CA PRO A 567 1.53 -21.44 5.51
C PRO A 567 0.53 -20.40 6.02
N GLU A 568 0.85 -19.12 5.78
CA GLU A 568 -0.07 -18.00 5.96
C GLU A 568 -1.24 -18.21 4.98
N GLN A 569 -2.44 -18.50 5.51
CA GLN A 569 -3.62 -18.78 4.69
C GLN A 569 -3.89 -17.61 3.74
N GLN A 570 -4.16 -17.96 2.47
CA GLN A 570 -4.34 -17.02 1.36
C GLN A 570 -5.64 -16.22 1.47
#